data_AF-K7R5X5-F1
#
_entry.id   AF-K7R5X5-F1
#
_cell.length_a   1.000
_cell.length_b   1.000
_cell.length_c   1.000
_cell.angle_alpha   90.00
_cell.angle_beta   90.00
_cell.angle_gamma   90.00
#
_symmetry.space_group_name_H-M   'P 1'
#
loop_
_entity.id
_entity.type
_entity.pdbx_description
1 polymer ?
#
loop_
_entity_poly.entity_id
_entity_poly.type
_entity_poly.pdbx_seq_one_letter_code
_entity_poly.pdbx_strand_id
1 'polypeptide(L)'
;MRFRPFSELDLEALNRVAGDRPLSRGAVRHFARTGHSFLAEEGEEPLGFALAQALWQGEATTVLVTRIEGQNARVLEDLLGAVVKSAYDAGVYEVALHLDPKREDLKEALLAQGFTVGPLVLAVRLLGSRGLRGEARGVLE
;
A
#
# COMPACT_ATOMS: atom_id res chain seq x y z
N MET A 1 6.57 -17.83 4.85
CA MET A 1 5.87 -16.63 4.33
C MET A 1 5.61 -16.72 2.82
N ARG A 2 4.39 -16.37 2.37
CA ARG A 2 3.93 -16.32 0.98
C ARG A 2 3.29 -14.97 0.70
N PHE A 3 3.45 -14.48 -0.54
CA PHE A 3 2.80 -13.26 -1.04
C PHE A 3 1.93 -13.64 -2.23
N ARG A 4 0.66 -13.26 -2.21
CA ARG A 4 -0.30 -13.61 -3.27
C ARG A 4 -1.29 -12.48 -3.53
N PRO A 5 -1.87 -12.42 -4.75
CA PRO A 5 -3.11 -11.68 -4.95
C PRO A 5 -4.18 -12.16 -3.97
N PHE A 6 -5.01 -11.23 -3.52
CA PHE A 6 -6.18 -11.53 -2.70
C PHE A 6 -7.47 -11.39 -3.50
N SER A 7 -8.56 -11.91 -2.94
CA SER A 7 -9.92 -11.85 -3.47
C SER A 7 -10.88 -11.31 -2.42
N GLU A 8 -12.16 -11.22 -2.76
CA GLU A 8 -13.19 -10.84 -1.79
C GLU A 8 -13.36 -11.84 -0.64
N LEU A 9 -12.91 -13.09 -0.81
CA LEU A 9 -12.94 -14.11 0.24
C LEU A 9 -11.92 -13.82 1.35
N ASP A 10 -10.89 -13.04 1.05
CA ASP A 10 -9.83 -12.68 2.00
C ASP A 10 -10.19 -11.47 2.88
N LEU A 11 -11.43 -10.97 2.81
CA LEU A 11 -11.87 -9.76 3.54
C LEU A 11 -11.61 -9.87 5.06
N GLU A 12 -11.85 -11.04 5.64
CA GLU A 12 -11.62 -11.26 7.07
C GLU A 12 -10.13 -11.25 7.39
N ALA A 13 -9.31 -11.99 6.63
CA ALA A 13 -7.86 -12.03 6.79
C ALA A 13 -7.21 -10.64 6.65
N LEU A 14 -7.62 -9.87 5.63
CA LEU A 14 -7.17 -8.49 5.44
C LEU A 14 -7.55 -7.58 6.62
N ASN A 15 -8.75 -7.74 7.18
CA ASN A 15 -9.19 -6.94 8.32
C ASN A 15 -8.50 -7.30 9.63
N ARG A 16 -8.01 -8.54 9.80
CA ARG A 16 -7.19 -8.93 10.96
C ARG A 16 -5.89 -8.13 11.07
N VAL A 17 -5.35 -7.65 9.95
CA VAL A 17 -4.12 -6.85 9.89
C VAL A 17 -4.36 -5.39 9.48
N ALA A 18 -5.61 -4.94 9.40
CA ALA A 18 -5.97 -3.57 8.99
C ALA A 18 -5.99 -2.56 10.15
N GLY A 19 -5.64 -2.98 11.37
CA GLY A 19 -5.64 -2.12 12.55
C GLY A 19 -7.02 -1.51 12.84
N ASP A 20 -7.06 -0.20 13.10
CA ASP A 20 -8.27 0.56 13.42
C ASP A 20 -9.05 1.04 12.17
N ARG A 21 -8.56 0.72 10.97
CA ARG A 21 -9.14 1.16 9.69
C ARG A 21 -9.58 -0.06 8.86
N PRO A 22 -10.74 -0.66 9.15
CA PRO A 22 -11.21 -1.83 8.41
C PRO A 22 -11.47 -1.51 6.93
N LEU A 23 -11.18 -2.47 6.07
CA LEU A 23 -11.48 -2.45 4.65
C LEU A 23 -12.94 -2.84 4.42
N SER A 24 -13.60 -2.13 3.52
CA SER A 24 -14.91 -2.53 3.02
C SER A 24 -14.76 -3.60 1.92
N ARG A 25 -15.79 -4.42 1.73
CA ARG A 25 -15.85 -5.37 0.60
C ARG A 25 -15.67 -4.68 -0.76
N GLY A 26 -16.16 -3.44 -0.89
CA GLY A 26 -15.99 -2.64 -2.11
C GLY A 26 -14.52 -2.30 -2.38
N ALA A 27 -13.78 -1.91 -1.34
CA ALA A 27 -12.34 -1.64 -1.45
C ALA A 27 -11.57 -2.91 -1.84
N VAL A 28 -11.83 -4.04 -1.18
CA VAL A 28 -11.18 -5.32 -1.49
C VAL A 28 -11.43 -5.73 -2.95
N ARG A 29 -12.68 -5.66 -3.43
CA ARG A 29 -13.02 -5.95 -4.84
C ARG A 29 -12.36 -5.01 -5.83
N HIS A 30 -12.15 -3.74 -5.46
CA HIS A 30 -11.46 -2.79 -6.30
C HIS A 30 -9.98 -3.17 -6.43
N PHE A 31 -9.28 -3.30 -5.30
CA PHE A 31 -7.85 -3.58 -5.28
C PHE A 31 -7.48 -4.99 -5.76
N ALA A 32 -8.35 -5.98 -5.58
CA ALA A 32 -8.16 -7.32 -6.14
C ALA A 32 -8.10 -7.32 -7.69
N ARG A 33 -8.68 -6.30 -8.34
CA ARG A 33 -8.69 -6.17 -9.82
C ARG A 33 -7.54 -5.34 -10.37
N THR A 34 -6.74 -4.70 -9.52
CA THR A 34 -5.68 -3.81 -10.01
C THR A 34 -4.46 -4.56 -10.52
N GLY A 35 -4.28 -5.83 -10.12
CA GLY A 35 -3.06 -6.59 -10.42
C GLY A 35 -1.82 -6.14 -9.62
N HIS A 36 -1.97 -5.14 -8.75
CA HIS A 36 -0.88 -4.53 -7.99
C HIS A 36 -1.08 -4.63 -6.46
N SER A 37 -2.04 -5.43 -6.00
CA SER A 37 -2.37 -5.55 -4.58
C SER A 37 -2.15 -6.98 -4.08
N PHE A 38 -1.55 -7.11 -2.90
CA PHE A 38 -1.04 -8.37 -2.38
C PHE A 38 -1.35 -8.54 -0.90
N LEU A 39 -1.49 -9.80 -0.48
CA LEU A 39 -1.62 -10.25 0.89
C LEU A 39 -0.39 -11.10 1.24
N ALA A 40 0.20 -10.81 2.40
CA ALA A 40 1.31 -11.56 2.97
C ALA A 40 0.78 -12.50 4.06
N GLU A 41 1.18 -13.76 4.02
CA GLU A 41 0.70 -14.80 4.94
C GLU A 41 1.82 -15.76 5.36
N GLU A 42 1.71 -16.32 6.55
CA GLU A 42 2.48 -17.48 6.99
C GLU A 42 1.52 -18.63 7.33
N GLY A 43 1.44 -19.61 6.43
CA GLY A 43 0.35 -20.58 6.46
C GLY A 43 -0.98 -19.86 6.17
N GLU A 44 -1.91 -19.94 7.10
CA GLU A 44 -3.20 -19.23 7.06
C GLU A 44 -3.20 -17.92 7.88
N GLU A 45 -2.08 -17.59 8.53
CA GLU A 45 -2.00 -16.39 9.36
C GLU A 45 -1.66 -15.16 8.50
N PRO A 46 -2.53 -14.15 8.43
CA PRO A 46 -2.24 -12.92 7.69
C PRO A 46 -1.20 -12.08 8.42
N LEU A 47 -0.17 -11.66 7.69
CA LEU A 47 0.94 -10.87 8.21
C LEU A 47 0.91 -9.41 7.76
N GLY A 48 0.21 -9.11 6.66
CA GLY A 48 0.18 -7.77 6.08
C GLY A 48 -0.47 -7.73 4.70
N PHE A 49 -0.68 -6.54 4.16
CA PHE A 49 -1.17 -6.36 2.79
C PHE A 49 -0.65 -5.07 2.17
N ALA A 50 -0.67 -5.01 0.84
CA ALA A 50 -0.50 -3.80 0.06
C ALA A 50 -1.71 -3.58 -0.85
N LEU A 51 -2.29 -2.38 -0.81
CA LEU A 51 -3.32 -1.92 -1.73
C LEU A 51 -2.66 -0.94 -2.70
N ALA A 52 -2.54 -1.31 -3.98
CA ALA A 52 -1.94 -0.43 -4.98
C ALA A 52 -2.73 -0.43 -6.29
N GLN A 53 -2.57 0.63 -7.07
CA GLN A 53 -3.27 0.83 -8.33
C GLN A 53 -2.42 1.61 -9.33
N ALA A 54 -2.61 1.33 -10.61
CA ALA A 54 -1.99 2.07 -11.69
C ALA A 54 -2.73 3.41 -11.92
N LEU A 55 -1.95 4.49 -12.08
CA LEU A 55 -2.41 5.84 -12.35
C LEU A 55 -1.75 6.33 -13.64
N TRP A 56 -2.56 6.59 -14.66
CA TRP A 56 -2.08 7.14 -15.92
C TRP A 56 -1.77 8.64 -15.79
N GLN A 57 -0.56 9.05 -16.16
CA GLN A 57 -0.06 10.42 -16.07
C GLN A 57 -0.14 11.19 -17.40
N GLY A 58 -0.81 10.62 -18.42
CA GLY A 58 -0.91 11.21 -19.76
C GLY A 58 0.10 10.66 -20.77
N GLU A 59 1.25 10.18 -20.30
CA GLU A 59 2.30 9.55 -21.14
C GLU A 59 2.77 8.25 -20.50
N ALA A 60 3.16 8.31 -19.22
CA ALA A 60 3.58 7.16 -18.44
C ALA A 60 2.52 6.75 -17.40
N THR A 61 2.76 5.61 -16.76
CA THR A 61 1.95 5.09 -15.65
C THR A 61 2.79 5.03 -14.39
N THR A 62 2.18 5.40 -13.26
CA THR A 62 2.73 5.24 -11.91
C THR A 62 1.86 4.24 -11.15
N VAL A 63 2.45 3.27 -10.44
CA VAL A 63 1.70 2.48 -9.46
C VAL A 63 1.75 3.17 -8.11
N LEU A 64 0.61 3.61 -7.60
CA LEU A 64 0.50 4.21 -6.28
C LEU A 64 0.12 3.16 -5.24
N VAL A 65 1.01 2.90 -4.28
CA VAL A 65 0.67 2.16 -3.06
C VAL A 65 -0.18 3.07 -2.18
N THR A 66 -1.48 2.80 -2.19
CA THR A 66 -2.49 3.59 -1.49
C THR A 66 -2.47 3.31 0.01
N ARG A 67 -2.15 2.07 0.40
CA ARG A 67 -1.99 1.66 1.80
C ARG A 67 -1.14 0.40 1.87
N ILE A 68 -0.26 0.33 2.86
CA ILE A 68 0.50 -0.87 3.18
C ILE A 68 0.51 -1.10 4.69
N GLU A 69 0.23 -2.33 5.10
CA GLU A 69 0.27 -2.78 6.49
C GLU A 69 1.10 -4.06 6.58
N GLY A 70 1.85 -4.21 7.66
CA GLY A 70 2.70 -5.36 7.89
C GLY A 70 3.11 -5.46 9.35
N GLN A 71 3.21 -6.68 9.88
CA GLN A 71 3.57 -6.91 11.27
C GLN A 71 5.02 -6.49 11.62
N ASN A 72 5.91 -6.40 10.63
CA ASN A 72 7.30 -5.98 10.79
C ASN A 72 7.91 -5.49 9.46
N ALA A 73 9.10 -4.90 9.53
CA ALA A 73 9.83 -4.34 8.37
C ALA A 73 10.06 -5.37 7.24
N ARG A 74 10.35 -6.63 7.57
CA ARG A 74 10.57 -7.68 6.56
C ARG A 74 9.31 -7.99 5.76
N VAL A 75 8.14 -8.05 6.41
CA VAL A 75 6.85 -8.25 5.72
C VAL A 75 6.56 -7.08 4.78
N LEU A 76 6.83 -5.85 5.23
CA LEU A 76 6.65 -4.64 4.42
C LEU A 76 7.59 -4.63 3.20
N GLU A 77 8.86 -4.99 3.41
CA GLU A 77 9.88 -5.07 2.36
C GLU A 77 9.46 -6.05 1.26
N ASP A 78 9.06 -7.26 1.62
CA ASP A 78 8.68 -8.28 0.66
C ASP A 78 7.34 -7.94 -0.05
N LEU A 79 6.39 -7.28 0.65
CA LEU A 79 5.16 -6.74 0.03
C LEU A 79 5.47 -5.67 -1.02
N LEU A 80 6.38 -4.75 -0.70
CA LEU A 80 6.87 -3.74 -1.65
C LEU A 80 7.55 -4.43 -2.84
N GLY A 81 8.34 -5.47 -2.62
CA GLY A 81 8.94 -6.27 -3.69
C GLY A 81 7.91 -6.91 -4.61
N ALA A 82 6.79 -7.43 -4.07
CA ALA A 82 5.69 -7.96 -4.87
C ALA A 82 5.00 -6.87 -5.72
N VAL A 83 4.78 -5.69 -5.15
CA VAL A 83 4.23 -4.52 -5.87
C VAL A 83 5.19 -4.08 -6.98
N VAL A 84 6.47 -3.90 -6.67
CA VAL A 84 7.50 -3.49 -7.64
C VAL A 84 7.60 -4.49 -8.79
N LYS A 85 7.61 -5.80 -8.50
CA LYS A 85 7.57 -6.84 -9.54
C LYS A 85 6.34 -6.68 -10.44
N SER A 86 5.15 -6.49 -9.86
CA SER A 86 3.92 -6.32 -10.65
C SER A 86 3.95 -5.06 -11.52
N ALA A 87 4.60 -4.00 -11.06
CA ALA A 87 4.78 -2.77 -11.82
C ALA A 87 5.74 -3.01 -13.01
N TYR A 88 6.85 -3.72 -12.80
CA TYR A 88 7.75 -4.13 -13.87
C TYR A 88 7.06 -5.01 -14.92
N ASP A 89 6.30 -6.03 -14.49
CA ASP A 89 5.57 -6.93 -15.39
C ASP A 89 4.55 -6.17 -16.25
N ALA A 90 4.02 -5.04 -15.76
CA ALA A 90 3.07 -4.19 -16.45
C ALA A 90 3.72 -3.03 -17.25
N GLY A 91 5.06 -2.93 -17.28
CA GLY A 91 5.77 -1.85 -17.97
C GLY A 91 5.53 -0.45 -17.36
N VAL A 92 5.26 -0.38 -16.06
CA VAL A 92 5.03 0.86 -15.31
C VAL A 92 6.37 1.56 -15.04
N TYR A 93 6.39 2.89 -15.13
CA TYR A 93 7.64 3.67 -15.02
C TYR A 93 8.13 3.81 -13.59
N GLU A 94 7.22 4.00 -12.64
CA GLU A 94 7.56 4.26 -11.25
C GLU A 94 6.49 3.71 -10.27
N VAL A 95 6.92 3.46 -9.04
CA VAL A 95 6.06 3.13 -7.90
C VAL A 95 6.20 4.23 -6.85
N ALA A 96 5.08 4.73 -6.35
CA ALA A 96 5.04 5.80 -5.36
C ALA A 96 4.25 5.39 -4.12
N LEU A 97 4.59 5.99 -2.98
CA LEU A 97 3.92 5.80 -1.69
C LEU A 97 3.98 7.11 -0.90
N HIS A 98 2.91 7.42 -0.16
CA HIS A 98 2.92 8.51 0.81
C HIS A 98 3.27 7.97 2.19
N LEU A 99 4.45 8.33 2.70
CA LEU A 99 5.00 7.78 3.94
C LEU A 99 4.65 8.68 5.14
N ASP A 100 4.02 8.13 6.17
CA ASP A 100 4.07 8.75 7.51
C ASP A 100 5.50 8.59 8.06
N PRO A 101 6.25 9.69 8.27
CA PRO A 101 7.63 9.62 8.74
C PRO A 101 7.79 8.97 10.11
N LYS A 102 6.71 8.78 10.88
CA LYS A 102 6.75 8.05 12.17
C LYS A 102 6.83 6.52 11.99
N ARG A 103 6.57 6.00 10.80
CA ARG A 103 6.69 4.57 10.46
C ARG A 103 8.11 4.24 10.00
N GLU A 104 9.03 4.19 10.97
CA GLU A 104 10.44 3.88 10.69
C GLU A 104 10.65 2.48 10.09
N ASP A 105 9.79 1.51 10.45
CA ASP A 105 9.75 0.17 9.87
C ASP A 105 9.46 0.19 8.36
N LEU A 106 8.48 1.00 7.95
CA LEU A 106 8.13 1.17 6.54
C LEU A 106 9.21 1.96 5.80
N LYS A 107 9.81 2.97 6.44
CA LYS A 107 10.92 3.72 5.86
C LYS A 107 12.13 2.82 5.60
N GLU A 108 12.48 1.94 6.55
CA GLU A 108 13.56 0.95 6.38
C GLU A 108 13.26 0.01 5.21
N ALA A 109 12.04 -0.54 5.15
CA ALA A 109 11.60 -1.41 4.07
C ALA A 109 11.62 -0.73 2.68
N LEU A 110 11.21 0.55 2.61
CA LEU A 110 11.27 1.36 1.40
C LEU A 110 12.71 1.52 0.90
N LEU A 111 13.64 1.87 1.79
CA LEU A 111 15.06 2.02 1.46
C LEU A 111 15.68 0.69 1.01
N ALA A 112 15.33 -0.42 1.67
CA ALA A 112 15.79 -1.76 1.28
C ALA A 112 15.31 -2.16 -0.13
N GLN A 113 14.10 -1.74 -0.52
CA GLN A 113 13.56 -1.95 -1.87
C GLN A 113 13.97 -0.86 -2.89
N GLY A 114 14.92 0.01 -2.55
CA GLY A 114 15.48 1.00 -3.46
C GLY A 114 14.60 2.23 -3.71
N PHE A 115 13.57 2.46 -2.90
CA PHE A 115 12.82 3.71 -2.94
C PHE A 115 13.67 4.87 -2.43
N THR A 116 13.49 6.04 -3.04
CA THR A 116 14.09 7.28 -2.53
C THR A 116 13.06 8.05 -1.70
N VAL A 117 13.43 8.46 -0.50
CA VAL A 117 12.62 9.36 0.35
C VAL A 117 13.14 10.79 0.18
N GLY A 118 12.46 11.59 -0.64
CA GLY A 118 12.87 12.95 -1.04
C GLY A 118 13.54 13.00 -2.42
N PRO A 119 13.96 14.19 -2.93
CA PRO A 119 13.73 15.53 -2.39
C PRO A 119 12.30 16.04 -2.67
N LEU A 120 11.51 15.31 -3.47
CA LEU A 120 10.12 15.66 -3.76
C LEU A 120 9.31 15.68 -2.45
N VAL A 121 8.49 16.72 -2.29
CA VAL A 121 7.65 16.92 -1.11
C VAL A 121 6.20 16.68 -1.49
N LEU A 122 5.51 15.88 -0.67
CA LEU A 122 4.06 15.69 -0.81
C LEU A 122 3.31 16.90 -0.25
N ALA A 123 2.56 17.60 -1.10
CA ALA A 123 1.66 18.65 -0.68
C ALA A 123 0.23 18.11 -0.56
N VAL A 124 -0.38 18.25 0.63
CA VAL A 124 -1.76 17.80 0.88
C VAL A 124 -2.59 18.96 1.43
N ARG A 125 -3.77 19.19 0.85
CA ARG A 125 -4.82 20.03 1.42
C ARG A 125 -6.01 19.14 1.79
N LEU A 126 -6.25 18.96 3.08
CA LEU A 126 -7.41 18.21 3.54
C LEU A 126 -8.69 19.03 3.34
N LEU A 127 -9.69 18.40 2.73
CA LEU A 127 -11.01 18.97 2.48
C LEU A 127 -12.08 18.21 3.29
N GLY A 128 -13.22 18.87 3.58
CA GLY A 128 -14.36 18.25 4.26
C GLY A 128 -14.20 18.08 5.77
N SER A 129 -14.92 17.12 6.35
CA SER A 129 -15.05 16.89 7.79
C SER A 129 -13.73 16.61 8.52
N ARG A 130 -12.71 16.06 7.85
CA ARG A 130 -11.36 15.89 8.42
C ARG A 130 -10.64 17.21 8.62
N GLY A 131 -10.73 18.12 7.65
CA GLY A 131 -10.19 19.47 7.77
C GLY A 131 -10.85 20.27 8.89
N LEU A 132 -12.15 20.05 9.15
CA LEU A 132 -12.89 20.69 10.25
C LEU A 132 -12.51 20.18 11.64
N ARG A 133 -11.99 18.95 11.75
CA ARG A 133 -11.59 18.33 13.03
C ARG A 133 -10.10 18.53 13.37
N GLY A 134 -9.34 19.20 12.50
CA GLY A 134 -7.88 19.34 12.66
C GLY A 134 -7.14 18.00 12.57
N GLU A 135 -7.79 16.97 12.03
CA GLU A 135 -7.14 15.68 11.77
C GLU A 135 -6.15 15.89 10.62
N ALA A 136 -4.84 15.80 10.91
CA ALA A 136 -3.80 15.85 9.89
C ALA A 136 -3.69 14.53 9.10
N ARG A 137 -4.38 13.48 9.56
CA ARG A 137 -4.24 12.13 9.02
C ARG A 137 -4.96 11.96 7.69
N GLY A 138 -4.17 11.81 6.62
CA GLY A 138 -4.64 11.69 5.25
C GLY A 138 -5.45 10.40 4.98
N VAL A 139 -6.04 10.30 3.79
CA VAL A 139 -6.60 9.02 3.29
C VAL A 139 -5.50 8.02 2.94
N LEU A 140 -4.28 8.53 2.75
CA LEU A 140 -3.13 7.84 2.15
C LEU A 140 -1.98 7.59 3.15
N GLU A 141 -2.28 7.60 4.45
CA GLU A 141 -1.39 7.04 5.49
C GLU A 141 -1.60 5.54 5.64
#